data_AF-A0A1B8DSC4-F1
#
_entry.id   AF-A0A1B8DSC4-F1
#
_cell.length_a   1.000
_cell.length_b   1.000
_cell.length_c   1.000
_cell.angle_alpha   90.00
_cell.angle_beta   90.00
_cell.angle_gamma   90.00
#
_symmetry.space_group_name_H-M   'P 1'
#
loop_
_entity.id
_entity.type
_entity.pdbx_description
1 polymer ?
#
loop_
_entity_poly.entity_id
_entity_poly.type
_entity_poly.pdbx_seq_one_letter_code
_entity_poly.pdbx_strand_id
1 'polypeptide(L)'
;MAGSSDILTAIHKAPRLSLVNYLLQVELFRRQNMPDKTLLDIAAIMGYDALVTVLLKRKPSPSVDSMLSAMAHASAYGNNSVIKLFLRSKTKILDPQFTFRNKSPLAEAAKRGHMSTVKLLLASGVSLEKSQWCSDRIAVIEAAENGYEDIFKLLLTRRPAGFKSRDHDSIALRFAAKAGYYDIVEMLLGKGGQDGLDHEAGKRLAVSTIDSQDEDGRTALHYAVMAGHAKTVSLLLGCKANLEVQSALELFEPSLATYNVTAWGYCKNWTALHFATAYGNVEIAATLLHHGANVDAVDSHGQTSLHLASTNGTIKIIRVLLDHNPMLEATDNVGARALHKAAASGHLDIVRLLADQNCNIMR
;
A
#
# COMPACT_ATOMS: atom_id res chain seq x y z
N MET A 1 4.35 -17.82 -62.49
CA MET A 1 4.51 -17.49 -61.05
C MET A 1 4.31 -15.99 -60.79
N ALA A 2 3.13 -15.42 -61.11
CA ALA A 2 2.83 -14.02 -60.80
C ALA A 2 1.49 -13.82 -60.05
N GLY A 3 0.55 -14.76 -60.12
CA GLY A 3 -0.79 -14.61 -59.53
C GLY A 3 -0.92 -14.88 -58.03
N SER A 4 0.14 -15.35 -57.35
CA SER A 4 0.07 -15.72 -55.91
C SER A 4 0.44 -14.58 -54.96
N SER A 5 1.16 -13.56 -55.44
CA SER A 5 1.56 -12.41 -54.61
C SER A 5 0.40 -11.41 -54.46
N ASP A 6 -0.37 -11.22 -55.54
CA ASP A 6 -1.50 -10.28 -55.59
C ASP A 6 -2.70 -10.75 -54.77
N ILE A 7 -2.93 -12.06 -54.62
CA ILE A 7 -4.02 -12.61 -53.80
C ILE A 7 -3.68 -12.48 -52.31
N LEU A 8 -2.43 -12.74 -51.90
CA LEU A 8 -1.99 -12.53 -50.51
C LEU A 8 -1.96 -11.04 -50.14
N THR A 9 -1.56 -10.15 -51.06
CA THR A 9 -1.68 -8.70 -50.83
C THR A 9 -3.14 -8.21 -50.90
N ALA A 10 -4.03 -8.85 -51.66
CA ALA A 10 -5.47 -8.56 -51.66
C ALA A 10 -6.18 -9.03 -50.38
N ILE A 11 -5.75 -10.16 -49.78
CA ILE A 11 -6.24 -10.68 -48.51
C ILE A 11 -5.91 -9.72 -47.35
N HIS A 12 -4.73 -9.08 -47.38
CA HIS A 12 -4.39 -8.01 -46.44
C HIS A 12 -5.08 -6.66 -46.75
N LYS A 13 -5.61 -6.46 -47.97
CA LYS A 13 -6.29 -5.23 -48.40
C LYS A 13 -7.79 -5.21 -48.14
N ALA A 14 -8.41 -6.31 -47.71
CA ALA A 14 -9.83 -6.34 -47.35
C ALA A 14 -10.02 -6.07 -45.84
N PRO A 15 -10.33 -4.83 -45.41
CA PRO A 15 -10.49 -4.51 -43.98
C PRO A 15 -11.56 -5.38 -43.28
N ARG A 16 -12.52 -5.93 -44.04
CA ARG A 16 -13.55 -6.85 -43.52
C ARG A 16 -13.01 -8.21 -43.10
N LEU A 17 -12.05 -8.80 -43.83
CA LEU A 17 -11.52 -10.13 -43.50
C LEU A 17 -10.63 -10.07 -42.25
N SER A 18 -9.82 -9.01 -42.15
CA SER A 18 -9.01 -8.73 -40.96
C SER A 18 -9.89 -8.55 -39.71
N LEU A 19 -11.02 -7.83 -39.82
CA LEU A 19 -11.94 -7.61 -38.71
C LEU A 19 -12.64 -8.91 -38.25
N VAL A 20 -13.01 -9.80 -39.18
CA VAL A 20 -13.60 -11.11 -38.84
C VAL A 20 -12.58 -11.98 -38.10
N ASN A 21 -11.31 -11.99 -38.54
CA ASN A 21 -10.24 -12.71 -37.85
C ASN A 21 -9.98 -12.13 -36.45
N TYR A 22 -9.97 -10.80 -36.29
CA TYR A 22 -9.87 -10.15 -34.97
C TYR A 22 -11.05 -10.50 -34.07
N LEU A 23 -12.28 -10.49 -34.59
CA LEU A 23 -13.47 -10.86 -33.81
C LEU A 23 -13.41 -12.31 -33.34
N LEU A 24 -13.00 -13.23 -34.23
CA LEU A 24 -12.83 -14.64 -33.89
C LEU A 24 -11.78 -14.83 -32.80
N GLN A 25 -10.62 -14.20 -32.96
CA GLN A 25 -9.54 -14.26 -31.96
C GLN A 25 -10.00 -13.71 -30.60
N VAL A 26 -10.67 -12.56 -30.59
CA VAL A 26 -11.20 -11.93 -29.37
C VAL A 26 -12.25 -12.81 -28.70
N GLU A 27 -13.19 -13.38 -29.46
CA GLU A 27 -14.25 -14.23 -28.90
C GLU A 27 -13.70 -15.57 -28.37
N LEU A 28 -12.73 -16.18 -29.06
CA LEU A 28 -12.05 -17.38 -28.58
C LEU A 28 -11.30 -17.10 -27.28
N PHE A 29 -10.51 -16.02 -27.25
CA PHE A 29 -9.77 -15.60 -26.07
C PHE A 29 -10.70 -15.28 -24.90
N ARG A 30 -11.81 -14.58 -25.16
CA ARG A 30 -12.85 -14.27 -24.17
C ARG A 30 -13.40 -15.54 -23.54
N ARG A 31 -13.83 -16.51 -24.35
CA ARG A 31 -14.43 -17.76 -23.86
C ARG A 31 -13.48 -18.61 -23.03
N GLN A 32 -12.19 -18.60 -23.39
CA GLN A 32 -11.18 -19.41 -22.70
C GLN A 32 -10.68 -18.77 -21.40
N ASN A 33 -10.42 -17.46 -21.42
CA ASN A 33 -9.66 -16.81 -20.35
C ASN A 33 -10.49 -15.84 -19.49
N MET A 34 -11.55 -15.25 -20.06
CA MET A 34 -12.29 -14.17 -19.41
C MET A 34 -13.78 -14.19 -19.84
N PRO A 35 -14.52 -15.28 -19.54
CA PRO A 35 -15.87 -15.50 -20.09
C PRO A 35 -16.90 -14.46 -19.62
N ASP A 36 -16.66 -13.88 -18.45
CA ASP A 36 -17.44 -12.84 -17.78
C ASP A 36 -17.16 -11.42 -18.30
N LYS A 37 -16.18 -11.24 -19.20
CA LYS A 37 -15.92 -9.95 -19.86
C LYS A 37 -16.71 -9.79 -21.15
N THR A 38 -17.04 -8.55 -21.49
CA THR A 38 -17.69 -8.24 -22.77
C THR A 38 -16.68 -8.26 -23.92
N LEU A 39 -17.17 -8.41 -25.15
CA LEU A 39 -16.33 -8.27 -26.36
C LEU A 39 -15.62 -6.91 -26.42
N LEU A 40 -16.26 -5.86 -25.92
CA LEU A 40 -15.68 -4.52 -25.87
C LEU A 40 -14.53 -4.45 -24.85
N ASP A 41 -14.66 -5.10 -23.69
CA ASP A 41 -13.59 -5.19 -22.69
C ASP A 41 -12.36 -5.90 -23.27
N ILE A 42 -12.55 -7.07 -23.91
CA ILE A 42 -11.42 -7.82 -24.48
C ILE A 42 -10.76 -7.05 -25.62
N ALA A 43 -11.55 -6.44 -26.51
CA ALA A 43 -11.00 -5.60 -27.58
C ALA A 43 -10.19 -4.42 -27.01
N ALA A 44 -10.63 -3.85 -25.89
CA ALA A 44 -9.95 -2.76 -25.21
C ALA A 44 -8.68 -3.21 -24.47
N ILE A 45 -8.68 -4.42 -23.88
CA ILE A 45 -7.49 -5.06 -23.27
C ILE A 45 -6.42 -5.33 -24.33
N MET A 46 -6.83 -5.85 -25.49
CA MET A 46 -5.92 -6.22 -26.58
C MET A 46 -5.44 -5.01 -27.41
N GLY A 47 -6.00 -3.82 -27.19
CA GLY A 47 -5.63 -2.62 -27.95
C GLY A 47 -6.16 -2.62 -29.40
N TYR A 48 -7.25 -3.34 -29.69
CA TYR A 48 -7.77 -3.48 -31.05
C TYR A 48 -8.65 -2.29 -31.46
N ASP A 49 -8.00 -1.17 -31.79
CA ASP A 49 -8.62 0.12 -32.16
C ASP A 49 -9.75 0.00 -33.19
N ALA A 50 -9.54 -0.80 -34.24
CA ALA A 50 -10.52 -0.99 -35.32
C ALA A 50 -11.78 -1.71 -34.81
N LEU A 51 -11.61 -2.74 -33.98
CA LEU A 51 -12.72 -3.49 -33.41
C LEU A 51 -13.48 -2.64 -32.37
N VAL A 52 -12.77 -1.91 -31.52
CA VAL A 52 -13.38 -0.95 -30.58
C VAL A 52 -14.19 0.10 -31.34
N THR A 53 -13.65 0.67 -32.43
CA THR A 53 -14.38 1.65 -33.26
C THR A 53 -15.68 1.08 -33.83
N VAL A 54 -15.66 -0.17 -34.29
CA VAL A 54 -16.85 -0.85 -34.82
C VAL A 54 -17.86 -1.12 -33.70
N LEU A 55 -17.40 -1.63 -32.56
CA LEU A 55 -18.26 -1.93 -31.41
C LEU A 55 -18.92 -0.67 -30.83
N LEU A 56 -18.22 0.45 -30.77
CA LEU A 56 -18.77 1.74 -30.33
C LEU A 56 -19.86 2.29 -31.25
N LYS A 57 -19.81 1.99 -32.56
CA LYS A 57 -20.78 2.46 -33.56
C LYS A 57 -21.94 1.49 -33.80
N ARG A 58 -21.87 0.27 -33.23
CA ARG A 58 -22.91 -0.76 -33.39
C ARG A 58 -24.24 -0.29 -32.78
N LYS A 59 -25.36 -0.78 -33.33
CA LYS A 59 -26.69 -0.67 -32.70
C LYS A 59 -27.13 -2.03 -32.14
N PRO A 60 -27.66 -2.10 -30.89
CA PRO A 60 -27.70 -1.00 -29.91
C PRO A 60 -26.29 -0.58 -29.47
N SER A 61 -26.12 0.70 -29.14
CA SER A 61 -24.85 1.23 -28.65
C SER A 61 -24.50 0.60 -27.30
N PRO A 62 -23.21 0.39 -26.99
CA PRO A 62 -22.82 -0.11 -25.67
C PRO A 62 -23.28 0.86 -24.57
N SER A 63 -23.62 0.30 -23.40
CA SER A 63 -23.97 1.11 -22.23
C SER A 63 -22.78 1.94 -21.74
N VAL A 64 -23.05 3.02 -21.00
CA VAL A 64 -22.01 3.84 -20.36
C VAL A 64 -21.12 2.99 -19.46
N ASP A 65 -21.71 2.07 -18.69
CA ASP A 65 -21.00 1.10 -17.85
C ASP A 65 -20.06 0.17 -18.62
N SER A 66 -20.50 -0.35 -19.77
CA SER A 66 -19.66 -1.21 -20.62
C SER A 66 -18.49 -0.43 -21.23
N MET A 67 -18.72 0.83 -21.63
CA MET A 67 -17.66 1.70 -22.13
C MET A 67 -16.67 2.09 -21.03
N LEU A 68 -17.15 2.38 -19.81
CA LEU A 68 -16.30 2.67 -18.65
C LEU A 68 -15.48 1.46 -18.22
N SER A 69 -16.08 0.27 -18.16
CA SER A 69 -15.37 -0.98 -17.91
C SER A 69 -14.26 -1.18 -18.94
N ALA A 70 -14.57 -1.07 -20.23
CA ALA A 70 -13.59 -1.26 -21.29
C ALA A 70 -12.48 -0.20 -21.25
N MET A 71 -12.81 1.06 -20.94
CA MET A 71 -11.84 2.14 -20.77
C MET A 71 -10.93 1.93 -19.55
N ALA A 72 -11.46 1.41 -18.43
CA ALA A 72 -10.66 1.04 -17.27
C ALA A 72 -9.68 -0.08 -17.60
N HIS A 73 -10.12 -1.12 -18.31
CA HIS A 73 -9.21 -2.17 -18.78
C HIS A 73 -8.19 -1.64 -19.80
N ALA A 74 -8.59 -0.83 -20.78
CA ALA A 74 -7.63 -0.20 -21.69
C ALA A 74 -6.56 0.59 -20.93
N SER A 75 -6.95 1.25 -19.83
CA SER A 75 -6.04 1.99 -18.96
C SER A 75 -5.10 1.08 -18.18
N ALA A 76 -5.58 -0.08 -17.73
CA ALA A 76 -4.77 -1.13 -17.08
C ALA A 76 -3.66 -1.71 -17.94
N TYR A 77 -3.85 -1.69 -19.27
CA TYR A 77 -2.91 -2.23 -20.24
C TYR A 77 -2.19 -1.13 -21.03
N GLY A 78 -2.40 0.15 -20.70
CA GLY A 78 -1.72 1.28 -21.34
C GLY A 78 -2.15 1.56 -22.79
N ASN A 79 -3.33 1.11 -23.20
CA ASN A 79 -3.82 1.21 -24.59
C ASN A 79 -4.33 2.63 -24.91
N ASN A 80 -3.41 3.57 -25.07
CA ASN A 80 -3.70 4.99 -25.28
C ASN A 80 -4.55 5.28 -26.53
N SER A 81 -4.39 4.51 -27.61
CA SER A 81 -5.17 4.68 -28.83
C SER A 81 -6.65 4.36 -28.60
N VAL A 82 -6.93 3.24 -27.95
CA VAL A 82 -8.27 2.84 -27.50
C VAL A 82 -8.89 3.89 -26.58
N ILE A 83 -8.14 4.42 -25.62
CA ILE A 83 -8.63 5.46 -24.69
C ILE A 83 -9.02 6.73 -25.46
N LYS A 84 -8.23 7.15 -26.46
CA LYS A 84 -8.59 8.29 -27.33
C LYS A 84 -9.89 8.05 -28.08
N LEU A 85 -10.20 6.81 -28.49
CA LEU A 85 -11.46 6.48 -29.15
C LEU A 85 -12.65 6.67 -28.20
N PHE A 86 -12.52 6.23 -26.95
CA PHE A 86 -13.56 6.43 -25.92
C PHE A 86 -13.78 7.93 -25.64
N LEU A 87 -12.71 8.70 -25.47
CA LEU A 87 -12.79 10.15 -25.22
C LEU A 87 -13.41 10.94 -26.38
N ARG A 88 -13.18 10.51 -27.63
CA ARG A 88 -13.77 11.14 -28.84
C ARG A 88 -15.28 10.90 -28.98
N SER A 89 -15.84 9.90 -28.30
CA SER A 89 -17.21 9.42 -28.53
C SER A 89 -18.34 10.38 -28.07
N LYS A 90 -18.04 11.63 -27.67
CA LYS A 90 -19.01 12.66 -27.20
C LYS A 90 -19.95 12.20 -26.08
N THR A 91 -19.60 11.14 -25.38
CA THR A 91 -20.39 10.63 -24.26
C THR A 91 -19.92 11.34 -22.99
N LYS A 92 -20.85 11.66 -22.08
CA LYS A 92 -20.59 12.16 -20.73
C LYS A 92 -19.93 11.08 -19.83
N ILE A 93 -18.97 10.31 -20.36
CA ILE A 93 -18.23 9.21 -19.68
C ILE A 93 -17.33 9.76 -18.55
N LEU A 94 -17.14 11.08 -18.50
CA LEU A 94 -16.36 11.77 -17.46
C LEU A 94 -17.22 12.32 -16.31
N ASP A 95 -18.52 12.00 -16.25
CA ASP A 95 -19.35 12.39 -15.10
C ASP A 95 -19.03 11.48 -13.89
N PRO A 96 -18.50 12.02 -12.77
CA PRO A 96 -17.94 11.24 -11.66
C PRO A 96 -18.90 10.36 -10.86
N GLN A 97 -20.19 10.30 -11.24
CA GLN A 97 -21.20 9.47 -10.59
C GLN A 97 -21.17 8.00 -11.02
N PHE A 98 -20.42 7.62 -12.06
CA PHE A 98 -20.41 6.27 -12.59
C PHE A 98 -19.02 5.63 -12.50
N THR A 99 -18.70 5.09 -11.32
CA THR A 99 -17.65 4.07 -11.19
C THR A 99 -18.28 2.71 -11.54
N PHE A 100 -17.89 2.08 -12.65
CA PHE A 100 -18.30 0.69 -12.86
C PHE A 100 -17.55 -0.20 -11.86
N ARG A 101 -18.26 -0.73 -10.86
CA ARG A 101 -17.71 -1.64 -9.83
C ARG A 101 -16.40 -1.11 -9.20
N ASN A 102 -16.35 0.18 -8.88
CA ASN A 102 -15.21 0.85 -8.21
C ASN A 102 -13.91 0.97 -9.03
N LYS A 103 -13.92 0.77 -10.36
CA LYS A 103 -12.70 0.88 -11.18
C LYS A 103 -12.61 2.23 -11.90
N SER A 104 -11.68 3.07 -11.47
CA SER A 104 -11.34 4.31 -12.18
C SER A 104 -10.27 4.06 -13.26
N PRO A 105 -10.45 4.54 -14.50
CA PRO A 105 -9.40 4.47 -15.53
C PRO A 105 -8.08 5.12 -15.11
N LEU A 106 -8.13 6.24 -14.38
CA LEU A 106 -6.94 6.92 -13.88
C LEU A 106 -6.24 6.09 -12.80
N ALA A 107 -7.00 5.53 -11.86
CA ALA A 107 -6.46 4.69 -10.80
C ALA A 107 -5.84 3.40 -11.34
N GLU A 108 -6.48 2.75 -12.31
CA GLU A 108 -5.96 1.52 -12.90
C GLU A 108 -4.70 1.78 -13.75
N ALA A 109 -4.63 2.93 -14.45
CA ALA A 109 -3.39 3.35 -15.10
C ALA A 109 -2.27 3.61 -14.09
N ALA A 110 -2.58 4.23 -12.95
CA ALA A 110 -1.62 4.48 -11.87
C ALA A 110 -1.15 3.18 -11.21
N LYS A 111 -2.07 2.27 -10.86
CA LYS A 111 -1.81 0.92 -10.33
C LYS A 111 -0.85 0.10 -11.20
N ARG A 112 -0.90 0.31 -12.52
CA ARG A 112 -0.11 -0.44 -13.51
C ARG A 112 1.12 0.31 -14.02
N GLY A 113 1.40 1.52 -13.51
CA GLY A 113 2.60 2.27 -13.89
C GLY A 113 2.54 2.93 -15.26
N HIS A 114 1.34 3.10 -15.85
CA HIS A 114 1.20 3.62 -17.20
C HIS A 114 1.21 5.15 -17.25
N MET A 115 2.39 5.75 -17.08
CA MET A 115 2.60 7.21 -17.06
C MET A 115 2.00 7.94 -18.29
N SER A 116 2.16 7.40 -19.50
CA SER A 116 1.62 8.02 -20.72
C SER A 116 0.10 8.07 -20.70
N THR A 117 -0.53 7.03 -20.17
CA THR A 117 -1.98 6.94 -19.98
C THR A 117 -2.47 7.89 -18.89
N VAL A 118 -1.77 7.97 -17.76
CA VAL A 118 -2.06 8.93 -16.69
C VAL A 118 -2.02 10.37 -17.23
N LYS A 119 -0.97 10.75 -17.96
CA LYS A 119 -0.85 12.07 -18.60
C LYS A 119 -2.01 12.35 -19.56
N LEU A 120 -2.39 11.36 -20.37
CA LEU A 120 -3.48 11.47 -21.33
C LEU A 120 -4.82 11.69 -20.64
N LEU A 121 -5.11 10.91 -19.60
CA LEU A 121 -6.36 11.01 -18.83
C LEU A 121 -6.44 12.35 -18.11
N LEU A 122 -5.36 12.79 -17.46
CA LEU A 122 -5.30 14.11 -16.81
C LEU A 122 -5.48 15.26 -17.81
N ALA A 123 -4.87 15.17 -19.01
CA ALA A 123 -5.02 16.18 -20.05
C ALA A 123 -6.44 16.24 -20.64
N SER A 124 -7.21 15.15 -20.55
CA SER A 124 -8.58 15.07 -21.07
C SER A 124 -9.64 15.73 -20.18
N GLY A 125 -9.25 16.29 -19.04
CA GLY A 125 -10.17 17.04 -18.16
C GLY A 125 -11.01 16.15 -17.24
N VAL A 126 -10.53 14.95 -16.90
CA VAL A 126 -11.12 14.13 -15.81
C VAL A 126 -11.20 15.02 -14.56
N SER A 127 -12.43 15.39 -14.17
CA SER A 127 -12.65 16.31 -13.05
C SER A 127 -12.32 15.63 -11.73
N LEU A 128 -11.40 16.24 -10.97
CA LEU A 128 -10.87 15.74 -9.70
C LEU A 128 -11.81 16.00 -8.50
N GLU A 129 -12.95 16.66 -8.69
CA GLU A 129 -13.66 17.32 -7.57
C GLU A 129 -15.05 16.77 -7.25
N LYS A 130 -15.69 16.00 -8.15
CA LYS A 130 -17.17 15.84 -8.12
C LYS A 130 -17.75 14.49 -7.70
N SER A 131 -16.99 13.60 -7.04
CA SER A 131 -17.64 12.47 -6.35
C SER A 131 -16.93 12.01 -5.10
N GLN A 132 -17.70 11.41 -4.20
CA GLN A 132 -17.25 10.81 -2.94
C GLN A 132 -16.14 9.75 -3.14
N TRP A 133 -15.96 9.26 -4.38
CA TRP A 133 -14.98 8.27 -4.83
C TRP A 133 -14.12 8.84 -5.96
N CYS A 134 -13.47 9.98 -5.70
CA CYS A 134 -12.54 10.67 -6.58
C CYS A 134 -11.47 9.71 -7.16
N SER A 135 -11.46 9.56 -8.49
CA SER A 135 -10.51 8.76 -9.28
C SER A 135 -9.03 9.01 -8.96
N ASP A 136 -8.74 10.24 -8.60
CA ASP A 136 -7.45 10.79 -8.22
C ASP A 136 -6.99 10.35 -6.84
N ARG A 137 -7.92 10.22 -5.89
CA ARG A 137 -7.59 9.75 -4.54
C ARG A 137 -7.15 8.29 -4.56
N ILE A 138 -7.87 7.46 -5.31
CA ILE A 138 -7.49 6.05 -5.53
C ILE A 138 -6.21 5.99 -6.36
N ALA A 139 -6.04 6.82 -7.39
CA ALA A 139 -4.82 6.84 -8.18
C ALA A 139 -3.57 7.19 -7.36
N VAL A 140 -3.68 8.13 -6.39
CA VAL A 140 -2.57 8.46 -5.49
C VAL A 140 -2.25 7.28 -4.58
N ILE A 141 -3.26 6.63 -3.99
CA ILE A 141 -3.06 5.45 -3.14
C ILE A 141 -2.43 4.31 -3.96
N GLU A 142 -2.95 4.01 -5.15
CA GLU A 142 -2.44 2.95 -6.02
C GLU A 142 -1.01 3.25 -6.50
N ALA A 143 -0.68 4.50 -6.83
CA ALA A 143 0.68 4.89 -7.17
C ALA A 143 1.63 4.74 -5.97
N ALA A 144 1.17 5.07 -4.75
CA ALA A 144 1.95 4.91 -3.52
C ALA A 144 2.16 3.44 -3.14
N GLU A 145 1.11 2.62 -3.23
CA GLU A 145 1.15 1.19 -2.92
C GLU A 145 2.04 0.40 -3.90
N ASN A 146 2.13 0.84 -5.15
CA ASN A 146 2.94 0.18 -6.19
C ASN A 146 4.28 0.87 -6.49
N GLY A 147 4.63 1.96 -5.77
CA GLY A 147 5.96 2.58 -5.88
C GLY A 147 6.19 3.42 -7.13
N TYR A 148 5.15 3.91 -7.80
CA TYR A 148 5.31 4.71 -9.03
C TYR A 148 5.53 6.19 -8.70
N GLU A 149 6.75 6.52 -8.26
CA GLU A 149 7.17 7.86 -7.82
C GLU A 149 6.83 8.97 -8.81
N ASP A 150 7.14 8.80 -10.09
CA ASP A 150 6.86 9.84 -11.10
C ASP A 150 5.35 10.09 -11.26
N ILE A 151 4.56 9.01 -11.24
CA ILE A 151 3.10 9.09 -11.33
C ILE A 151 2.56 9.78 -10.08
N PHE A 152 3.07 9.37 -8.92
CA PHE A 152 2.71 9.95 -7.64
C PHE A 152 3.00 11.45 -7.60
N LYS A 153 4.20 11.88 -8.00
CA LYS A 153 4.60 13.28 -8.11
C LYS A 153 3.71 14.07 -9.07
N LEU A 154 3.41 13.50 -10.25
CA LEU A 154 2.50 14.12 -11.22
C LEU A 154 1.10 14.34 -10.63
N LEU A 155 0.57 13.35 -9.91
CA LEU A 155 -0.75 13.45 -9.27
C LEU A 155 -0.75 14.51 -8.16
N LEU A 156 0.32 14.62 -7.37
CA LEU A 156 0.46 15.66 -6.34
C LEU A 156 0.50 17.08 -6.94
N THR A 157 1.26 17.31 -8.02
CA THR A 157 1.39 18.64 -8.65
C THR A 157 0.08 19.19 -9.23
N ARG A 158 -0.90 18.33 -9.51
CA ARG A 158 -2.19 18.71 -10.10
C ARG A 158 -3.29 18.93 -9.05
N ARG A 159 -3.02 18.72 -7.76
CA ARG A 159 -3.99 18.95 -6.68
C ARG A 159 -4.30 20.45 -6.52
N PRO A 160 -5.57 20.86 -6.45
CA PRO A 160 -5.94 22.25 -6.15
C PRO A 160 -5.45 22.68 -4.75
N ALA A 161 -4.96 23.92 -4.64
CA ALA A 161 -4.58 24.51 -3.35
C ALA A 161 -5.81 24.60 -2.42
N GLY A 162 -5.71 24.03 -1.22
CA GLY A 162 -6.78 24.02 -0.20
C GLY A 162 -7.57 22.71 -0.07
N PHE A 163 -7.24 21.68 -0.85
CA PHE A 163 -7.90 20.37 -0.78
C PHE A 163 -7.51 19.61 0.50
N LYS A 164 -8.43 19.46 1.45
CA LYS A 164 -8.20 18.74 2.72
C LYS A 164 -8.46 17.24 2.55
N SER A 165 -7.49 16.51 2.02
CA SER A 165 -7.55 15.06 1.81
C SER A 165 -6.85 14.28 2.94
N ARG A 166 -7.15 14.61 4.20
CA ARG A 166 -6.41 14.07 5.36
C ARG A 166 -6.42 12.54 5.45
N ASP A 167 -7.53 11.89 5.06
CA ASP A 167 -7.68 10.43 5.22
C ASP A 167 -7.01 9.61 4.11
N HIS A 168 -6.78 10.18 2.92
CA HIS A 168 -6.22 9.41 1.80
C HIS A 168 -4.70 9.48 1.78
N ASP A 169 -4.15 10.62 2.18
CA ASP A 169 -2.71 10.79 2.32
C ASP A 169 -2.18 9.92 3.46
N SER A 170 -2.98 9.68 4.52
CA SER A 170 -2.60 8.71 5.58
C SER A 170 -2.65 7.27 5.08
N ILE A 171 -3.66 6.88 4.29
CA ILE A 171 -3.71 5.57 3.65
C ILE A 171 -2.50 5.36 2.74
N ALA A 172 -2.22 6.32 1.84
CA ALA A 172 -1.07 6.27 0.94
C ALA A 172 0.25 6.20 1.71
N LEU A 173 0.38 6.97 2.81
CA LEU A 173 1.56 6.95 3.67
C LEU A 173 1.76 5.58 4.32
N ARG A 174 0.69 4.96 4.84
CA ARG A 174 0.76 3.61 5.42
C ARG A 174 1.19 2.56 4.40
N PHE A 175 0.63 2.58 3.19
CA PHE A 175 1.01 1.65 2.13
C PHE A 175 2.46 1.86 1.65
N ALA A 176 2.85 3.11 1.39
CA ALA A 176 4.22 3.42 0.99
C ALA A 176 5.23 3.04 2.09
N ALA A 177 4.88 3.27 3.36
CA ALA A 177 5.70 2.88 4.50
C ALA A 177 5.83 1.36 4.65
N LYS A 178 4.74 0.61 4.45
CA LYS A 178 4.72 -0.86 4.44
C LYS A 178 5.57 -1.47 3.33
N ALA A 179 5.60 -0.83 2.16
CA ALA A 179 6.35 -1.30 0.99
C ALA A 179 7.79 -0.75 0.93
N GLY A 180 8.13 0.23 1.78
CA GLY A 180 9.48 0.79 1.87
C GLY A 180 9.82 1.83 0.81
N TYR A 181 8.82 2.45 0.15
CA TYR A 181 9.05 3.48 -0.86
C TYR A 181 9.40 4.82 -0.22
N TYR A 182 10.68 4.97 0.15
CA TYR A 182 11.23 6.12 0.87
C TYR A 182 10.84 7.46 0.22
N ASP A 183 11.03 7.62 -1.09
CA ASP A 183 10.80 8.88 -1.79
C ASP A 183 9.31 9.28 -1.79
N ILE A 184 8.40 8.30 -1.87
CA ILE A 184 6.96 8.54 -1.75
C ILE A 184 6.59 8.96 -0.32
N VAL A 185 7.16 8.30 0.69
CA VAL A 185 6.98 8.69 2.10
C VAL A 185 7.51 10.11 2.33
N GLU A 186 8.66 10.46 1.76
CA GLU A 186 9.25 11.80 1.88
C GLU A 186 8.39 12.88 1.20
N MET A 187 7.87 12.59 0.00
CA MET A 187 6.93 13.46 -0.71
C MET A 187 5.64 13.69 0.10
N LEU A 188 5.07 12.63 0.68
CA LEU A 188 3.85 12.72 1.51
C LEU A 188 4.06 13.53 2.79
N LEU A 189 5.24 13.45 3.40
CA LEU A 189 5.59 14.20 4.60
C LEU A 189 6.01 15.66 4.31
N GLY A 190 5.97 16.08 3.05
CA GLY A 190 6.20 17.48 2.65
C GLY A 190 7.67 17.90 2.66
N LYS A 191 8.62 16.96 2.69
CA LYS A 191 10.08 17.27 2.61
C LYS A 191 10.60 17.42 1.18
N GLY A 192 9.79 17.10 0.16
CA GLY A 192 10.17 17.07 -1.25
C GLY A 192 9.95 18.36 -2.07
N GLY A 193 9.65 19.51 -1.45
CA GLY A 193 9.46 20.78 -2.15
C GLY A 193 10.62 21.75 -1.92
N GLN A 194 11.56 21.84 -2.87
CA GLN A 194 12.56 22.94 -2.86
C GLN A 194 11.93 24.31 -3.16
N ASP A 195 10.65 24.37 -3.55
CA ASP A 195 9.99 25.62 -3.94
C ASP A 195 8.86 25.99 -2.96
N GLY A 196 9.23 26.73 -1.92
CA GLY A 196 8.47 27.88 -1.44
C GLY A 196 6.98 27.75 -1.13
N LEU A 197 6.49 26.62 -0.60
CA LEU A 197 5.17 26.56 0.04
C LEU A 197 5.39 26.55 1.56
N ASP A 198 4.92 27.63 2.22
CA ASP A 198 4.90 27.88 3.66
C ASP A 198 5.33 26.67 4.51
N HIS A 199 6.62 26.65 4.85
CA HIS A 199 7.32 25.56 5.53
C HIS A 199 6.62 25.12 6.86
N GLU A 200 5.79 26.00 7.41
CA GLU A 200 5.01 25.81 8.64
C GLU A 200 3.61 25.21 8.39
N ALA A 201 2.99 25.48 7.24
CA ALA A 201 1.72 24.87 6.84
C ALA A 201 1.92 23.41 6.40
N GLY A 202 3.01 23.12 5.68
CA GLY A 202 3.43 21.75 5.34
C GLY A 202 3.77 20.91 6.58
N LYS A 203 4.48 21.50 7.55
CA LYS A 203 4.74 20.88 8.86
C LYS A 203 3.46 20.56 9.63
N ARG A 204 2.51 21.50 9.70
CA ARG A 204 1.22 21.29 10.41
C ARG A 204 0.32 20.27 9.71
N LEU A 205 0.43 20.11 8.39
CA LEU A 205 -0.31 19.09 7.63
C LEU A 205 0.25 17.69 7.88
N ALA A 206 1.59 17.53 7.91
CA ALA A 206 2.26 16.26 8.14
C ALA A 206 1.98 15.66 9.53
N VAL A 207 1.88 16.49 10.57
CA VAL A 207 1.64 16.04 11.96
C VAL A 207 0.25 15.37 12.12
N SER A 208 -0.76 15.80 11.37
CA SER A 208 -2.10 15.19 11.41
C SER A 208 -2.18 13.85 10.68
N THR A 209 -1.26 13.57 9.75
CA THR A 209 -1.32 12.42 8.84
C THR A 209 -0.41 11.29 9.30
N ILE A 210 0.74 11.63 9.89
CA ILE A 210 1.79 10.67 10.28
C ILE A 210 1.31 9.65 11.33
N ASP A 211 0.48 10.10 12.28
CA ASP A 211 -0.04 9.28 13.38
C ASP A 211 -1.48 8.79 13.13
N SER A 212 -2.01 8.97 11.92
CA SER A 212 -3.35 8.48 11.56
C SER A 212 -3.38 6.95 11.57
N GLN A 213 -4.27 6.41 12.40
CA GLN A 213 -4.49 4.98 12.56
C GLN A 213 -5.49 4.43 11.53
N ASP A 214 -5.36 3.16 11.18
CA ASP A 214 -6.38 2.39 10.46
C ASP A 214 -7.35 1.67 11.42
N GLU A 215 -8.16 0.76 10.89
CA GLU A 215 -9.12 -0.05 11.67
C GLU A 215 -8.43 -0.97 12.69
N ASP A 216 -7.17 -1.35 12.45
CA ASP A 216 -6.34 -2.14 13.37
C ASP A 216 -5.60 -1.25 14.39
N GLY A 217 -5.80 0.06 14.37
CA GLY A 217 -5.08 1.01 15.22
C GLY A 217 -3.62 1.25 14.78
N ARG A 218 -3.23 0.88 13.55
CA ARG A 218 -1.85 0.95 13.08
C ARG A 218 -1.54 2.24 12.32
N THR A 219 -0.37 2.80 12.59
CA THR A 219 0.16 3.98 11.89
C THR A 219 1.14 3.57 10.79
N ALA A 220 1.64 4.55 10.01
CA ALA A 220 2.69 4.30 9.03
C ALA A 220 3.98 3.80 9.69
N LEU A 221 4.27 4.23 10.93
CA LEU A 221 5.43 3.75 11.69
C LEU A 221 5.30 2.26 12.00
N HIS A 222 4.14 1.79 12.47
CA HIS A 222 3.92 0.36 12.71
C HIS A 222 4.19 -0.48 11.46
N TYR A 223 3.65 -0.07 10.32
CA TYR A 223 3.86 -0.79 9.06
C TYR A 223 5.33 -0.79 8.58
N ALA A 224 6.03 0.34 8.69
CA ALA A 224 7.46 0.40 8.35
C ALA A 224 8.31 -0.51 9.26
N VAL A 225 7.96 -0.59 10.55
CA VAL A 225 8.64 -1.45 11.52
C VAL A 225 8.37 -2.93 11.25
N MET A 226 7.11 -3.32 11.03
CA MET A 226 6.73 -4.70 10.70
C MET A 226 7.41 -5.20 9.43
N ALA A 227 7.55 -4.33 8.42
CA ALA A 227 8.19 -4.66 7.15
C ALA A 227 9.73 -4.56 7.18
N GLY A 228 10.32 -4.07 8.27
CA GLY A 228 11.78 -4.01 8.42
C GLY A 228 12.46 -2.85 7.67
N HIS A 229 11.73 -1.78 7.32
CA HIS A 229 12.26 -0.68 6.52
C HIS A 229 12.93 0.42 7.38
N ALA A 230 14.15 0.15 7.86
CA ALA A 230 14.88 1.02 8.79
C ALA A 230 15.06 2.49 8.33
N LYS A 231 15.30 2.72 7.03
CA LYS A 231 15.40 4.08 6.46
C LYS A 231 14.08 4.83 6.56
N THR A 232 12.97 4.16 6.23
CA THR A 232 11.61 4.73 6.32
C THR A 232 11.23 5.00 7.78
N VAL A 233 11.58 4.08 8.70
CA VAL A 233 11.41 4.31 10.14
C VAL A 233 12.16 5.58 10.57
N SER A 234 13.44 5.70 10.21
CA SER A 234 14.25 6.88 10.55
C SER A 234 13.66 8.18 10.00
N LEU A 235 13.12 8.15 8.77
CA LEU A 235 12.44 9.30 8.17
C LEU A 235 11.18 9.70 8.95
N LEU A 236 10.33 8.73 9.30
CA LEU A 236 9.10 8.95 10.07
C LEU A 236 9.42 9.53 11.46
N LEU A 237 10.43 8.99 12.15
CA LEU A 237 10.89 9.49 13.44
C LEU A 237 11.50 10.89 13.32
N GLY A 238 12.27 11.16 12.27
CA GLY A 238 12.78 12.51 11.97
C GLY A 238 11.68 13.52 11.64
N CYS A 239 10.47 13.05 11.35
CA CYS A 239 9.25 13.87 11.19
C CYS A 239 8.35 13.88 12.44
N LYS A 240 8.87 13.39 13.59
CA LYS A 240 8.18 13.33 14.89
C LYS A 240 6.94 12.41 14.91
N ALA A 241 6.98 11.29 14.19
CA ALA A 241 5.99 10.23 14.39
C ALA A 241 5.92 9.81 15.87
N ASN A 242 4.72 9.63 16.40
CA ASN A 242 4.53 9.22 17.78
C ASN A 242 4.88 7.73 17.95
N LEU A 243 5.89 7.46 18.78
CA LEU A 243 6.42 6.14 19.09
C LEU A 243 5.44 5.27 19.91
N GLU A 244 4.57 5.92 20.67
CA GLU A 244 3.73 5.31 21.70
C GLU A 244 2.28 5.08 21.23
N VAL A 245 2.01 5.25 19.94
CA VAL A 245 0.70 4.87 19.39
C VAL A 245 0.52 3.38 19.57
N GLN A 246 -0.66 3.00 20.06
CA GLN A 246 -1.00 1.63 20.42
C GLN A 246 -1.95 1.04 19.38
N SER A 247 -1.63 -0.15 18.86
CA SER A 247 -2.53 -0.86 17.95
C SER A 247 -3.72 -1.48 18.69
N ALA A 248 -4.84 -1.64 17.98
CA ALA A 248 -6.11 -2.09 18.54
C ALA A 248 -6.29 -3.61 18.50
N LEU A 249 -5.65 -4.30 17.55
CA LEU A 249 -5.74 -5.76 17.41
C LEU A 249 -4.52 -6.35 16.71
N GLU A 250 -3.85 -7.29 17.39
CA GLU A 250 -2.73 -8.05 16.85
C GLU A 250 -2.99 -9.56 16.93
N LEU A 251 -2.68 -10.22 15.81
CA LEU A 251 -2.64 -11.67 15.67
C LEU A 251 -1.17 -12.09 15.83
N PHE A 252 -0.76 -12.35 17.06
CA PHE A 252 0.57 -12.86 17.34
C PHE A 252 0.47 -14.36 17.62
N GLU A 253 1.25 -15.18 16.92
CA GLU A 253 1.48 -16.57 17.32
C GLU A 253 2.54 -16.55 18.45
N PRO A 254 2.17 -16.75 19.72
CA PRO A 254 3.18 -16.94 20.75
C PRO A 254 3.99 -18.21 20.42
N SER A 255 5.31 -18.11 20.42
CA SER A 255 6.16 -19.30 20.38
C SER A 255 6.13 -20.01 21.74
N LEU A 256 5.09 -20.79 22.06
CA LEU A 256 5.10 -21.62 23.27
C LEU A 256 4.55 -23.03 23.04
N ALA A 257 5.43 -23.99 23.37
CA ALA A 257 5.19 -25.43 23.45
C ALA A 257 4.50 -25.87 24.76
N THR A 258 3.82 -24.98 25.50
CA THR A 258 3.39 -25.25 26.89
C THR A 258 1.93 -25.68 27.02
N TYR A 259 1.10 -25.48 25.99
CA TYR A 259 -0.27 -25.96 25.98
C TYR A 259 -0.57 -26.55 24.59
N ASN A 260 -0.93 -27.84 24.53
CA ASN A 260 -1.37 -28.54 23.31
C ASN A 260 -2.74 -28.03 22.82
N VAL A 261 -2.86 -26.72 22.63
CA VAL A 261 -4.01 -26.06 22.00
C VAL A 261 -3.44 -24.88 21.22
N THR A 262 -3.65 -24.85 19.91
CA THR A 262 -3.39 -23.67 19.07
C THR A 262 -4.42 -22.60 19.44
N ALA A 263 -4.21 -21.93 20.57
CA ALA A 263 -5.02 -20.80 20.99
C ALA A 263 -4.39 -19.53 20.42
N TRP A 264 -5.02 -18.98 19.38
CA TRP A 264 -4.66 -17.68 18.84
C TRP A 264 -4.88 -16.61 19.93
N GLY A 265 -3.80 -16.10 20.51
CA GLY A 265 -3.85 -15.08 21.54
C GLY A 265 -3.98 -13.70 20.90
N TYR A 266 -5.18 -13.11 20.91
CA TYR A 266 -5.34 -11.72 20.52
C TYR A 266 -4.59 -10.82 21.51
N CYS A 267 -3.68 -10.00 21.01
CA CYS A 267 -2.96 -9.00 21.79
C CYS A 267 -3.37 -7.61 21.31
N LYS A 268 -3.42 -6.62 22.20
CA LYS A 268 -3.70 -5.22 21.86
C LYS A 268 -2.64 -4.34 22.50
N ASN A 269 -2.66 -3.05 22.17
CA ASN A 269 -1.79 -2.03 22.72
C ASN A 269 -0.31 -2.20 22.34
N TRP A 270 -0.03 -2.77 21.16
CA TRP A 270 1.34 -2.87 20.69
C TRP A 270 1.83 -1.53 20.17
N THR A 271 2.98 -1.10 20.70
CA THR A 271 3.73 0.05 20.20
C THR A 271 4.72 -0.37 19.12
N ALA A 272 5.35 0.60 18.45
CA ALA A 272 6.41 0.33 17.48
C ALA A 272 7.53 -0.58 18.03
N LEU A 273 7.90 -0.43 19.31
CA LEU A 273 8.94 -1.25 19.93
C LEU A 273 8.50 -2.72 20.12
N HIS A 274 7.22 -2.96 20.42
CA HIS A 274 6.66 -4.31 20.50
C HIS A 274 6.74 -5.01 19.13
N PHE A 275 6.35 -4.33 18.06
CA PHE A 275 6.50 -4.86 16.70
C PHE A 275 7.96 -5.13 16.35
N ALA A 276 8.87 -4.17 16.58
CA ALA A 276 10.29 -4.37 16.29
C ALA A 276 10.85 -5.61 17.02
N THR A 277 10.42 -5.83 18.26
CA THR A 277 10.82 -6.96 19.07
C THR A 277 10.23 -8.28 18.56
N ALA A 278 8.92 -8.32 18.31
CA ALA A 278 8.21 -9.50 17.84
C ALA A 278 8.74 -10.01 16.50
N TYR A 279 9.10 -9.09 15.60
CA TYR A 279 9.66 -9.41 14.28
C TYR A 279 11.19 -9.57 14.28
N GLY A 280 11.87 -9.45 15.43
CA GLY A 280 13.31 -9.70 15.51
C GLY A 280 14.20 -8.58 14.94
N ASN A 281 13.65 -7.39 14.69
CA ASN A 281 14.32 -6.28 14.00
C ASN A 281 15.22 -5.46 14.96
N VAL A 282 16.41 -5.98 15.26
CA VAL A 282 17.38 -5.39 16.21
C VAL A 282 17.73 -3.93 15.89
N GLU A 283 18.03 -3.62 14.62
CA GLU A 283 18.41 -2.26 14.19
C GLU A 283 17.28 -1.25 14.39
N ILE A 284 16.05 -1.65 14.08
CA ILE A 284 14.87 -0.81 14.26
C ILE A 284 14.57 -0.65 15.75
N ALA A 285 14.67 -1.70 16.56
CA ALA A 285 14.49 -1.60 18.01
C ALA A 285 15.48 -0.60 18.64
N ALA A 286 16.77 -0.68 18.26
CA ALA A 286 17.78 0.26 18.70
C ALA A 286 17.46 1.70 18.25
N THR A 287 17.00 1.87 17.00
CA THR A 287 16.62 3.18 16.45
C THR A 287 15.44 3.79 17.21
N LEU A 288 14.41 3.00 17.53
CA LEU A 288 13.23 3.45 18.28
C LEU A 288 13.61 3.90 19.69
N LEU A 289 14.43 3.10 20.39
CA LEU A 289 14.90 3.43 21.74
C LEU A 289 15.78 4.69 21.76
N HIS A 290 16.67 4.84 20.76
CA HIS A 290 17.47 6.06 20.60
C HIS A 290 16.60 7.32 20.42
N HIS A 291 15.42 7.18 19.81
CA HIS A 291 14.45 8.27 19.66
C HIS A 291 13.50 8.43 20.86
N GLY A 292 13.73 7.69 21.95
CA GLY A 292 12.99 7.84 23.21
C GLY A 292 11.74 6.98 23.32
N ALA A 293 11.65 5.85 22.60
CA ALA A 293 10.57 4.90 22.79
C ALA A 293 10.55 4.39 24.24
N ASN A 294 9.37 4.27 24.84
CA ASN A 294 9.24 3.76 26.19
C ASN A 294 9.57 2.26 26.24
N VAL A 295 10.73 1.92 26.79
CA VAL A 295 11.21 0.54 26.93
C VAL A 295 10.27 -0.33 27.79
N ASP A 296 9.55 0.30 28.72
CA ASP A 296 8.63 -0.34 29.67
C ASP A 296 7.15 -0.19 29.27
N ALA A 297 6.87 0.23 28.02
CA ALA A 297 5.50 0.18 27.50
C ALA A 297 4.97 -1.26 27.59
N VAL A 298 3.70 -1.41 27.96
CA VAL A 298 3.03 -2.70 28.14
C VAL A 298 1.91 -2.89 27.14
N ASP A 299 1.75 -4.13 26.68
CA ASP A 299 0.60 -4.55 25.88
C ASP A 299 -0.63 -4.90 26.75
N SER A 300 -1.70 -5.41 26.12
CA SER A 300 -2.94 -5.81 26.81
C SER A 300 -2.78 -6.94 27.84
N HIS A 301 -1.69 -7.70 27.76
CA HIS A 301 -1.35 -8.77 28.69
C HIS A 301 -0.36 -8.30 29.77
N GLY A 302 -0.05 -7.00 29.82
CA GLY A 302 0.96 -6.45 30.72
C GLY A 302 2.39 -6.78 30.28
N GLN A 303 2.59 -7.26 29.06
CA GLN A 303 3.91 -7.67 28.57
C GLN A 303 4.66 -6.47 28.02
N THR A 304 5.90 -6.29 28.47
CA THR A 304 6.84 -5.33 27.87
C THR A 304 7.58 -5.96 26.69
N SER A 305 8.30 -5.14 25.92
CA SER A 305 9.21 -5.65 24.88
C SER A 305 10.26 -6.63 25.44
N LEU A 306 10.70 -6.47 26.69
CA LEU A 306 11.60 -7.43 27.32
C LEU A 306 10.95 -8.80 27.55
N HIS A 307 9.65 -8.86 27.87
CA HIS A 307 8.89 -10.11 27.99
C HIS A 307 8.77 -10.81 26.63
N LEU A 308 8.44 -10.06 25.57
CA LEU A 308 8.34 -10.61 24.21
C LEU A 308 9.69 -11.14 23.72
N ALA A 309 10.77 -10.36 23.86
CA ALA A 309 12.11 -10.78 23.46
C ALA A 309 12.58 -12.03 24.22
N SER A 310 12.24 -12.11 25.51
CA SER A 310 12.55 -13.26 26.36
C SER A 310 11.77 -14.51 25.98
N THR A 311 10.53 -14.37 25.48
CA THR A 311 9.74 -15.50 24.98
C THR A 311 10.29 -16.00 23.65
N ASN A 312 10.62 -15.08 22.73
CA ASN A 312 11.13 -15.39 21.39
C ASN A 312 12.60 -15.86 21.38
N GLY A 313 13.35 -15.64 22.45
CA GLY A 313 14.76 -16.03 22.53
C GLY A 313 15.72 -15.05 21.81
N THR A 314 15.32 -13.80 21.60
CA THR A 314 16.06 -12.84 20.79
C THR A 314 17.14 -12.10 21.60
N ILE A 315 18.22 -12.79 21.96
CA ILE A 315 19.28 -12.25 22.85
C ILE A 315 19.85 -10.90 22.40
N LYS A 316 19.94 -10.64 21.09
CA LYS A 316 20.40 -9.36 20.55
C LYS A 316 19.45 -8.21 20.89
N ILE A 317 18.13 -8.43 20.80
CA ILE A 317 17.13 -7.43 21.20
C ILE A 317 17.19 -7.23 22.71
N ILE A 318 17.34 -8.30 23.49
CA ILE A 318 17.47 -8.18 24.95
C ILE A 318 18.65 -7.30 25.34
N ARG A 319 19.81 -7.47 24.70
CA ARG A 319 20.97 -6.59 24.94
C ARG A 319 20.65 -5.13 24.63
N VAL A 320 20.05 -4.86 23.48
CA VAL A 320 19.63 -3.50 23.09
C VAL A 320 18.63 -2.89 24.08
N LEU A 321 17.67 -3.69 24.57
CA LEU A 321 16.72 -3.26 25.58
C LEU A 321 17.42 -2.95 26.90
N LEU A 322 18.33 -3.83 27.37
CA LEU A 322 19.10 -3.67 28.61
C LEU A 322 19.96 -2.39 28.61
N ASP A 323 20.51 -2.01 27.47
CA ASP A 323 21.27 -0.76 27.32
C ASP A 323 20.42 0.51 27.59
N HIS A 324 19.08 0.37 27.64
CA HIS A 324 18.13 1.43 27.93
C HIS A 324 17.43 1.27 29.29
N ASN A 325 18.03 0.50 30.22
CA ASN A 325 17.61 0.36 31.62
C ASN A 325 16.12 -0.01 31.82
N PRO A 326 15.65 -1.14 31.28
CA PRO A 326 14.26 -1.57 31.42
C PRO A 326 13.98 -2.02 32.86
N MET A 327 12.71 -1.97 33.27
CA MET A 327 12.26 -2.47 34.56
C MET A 327 12.29 -4.01 34.59
N LEU A 328 13.41 -4.60 35.02
CA LEU A 328 13.61 -6.06 35.10
C LEU A 328 12.64 -6.79 36.05
N GLU A 329 12.09 -6.06 37.02
CA GLU A 329 11.13 -6.55 38.00
C GLU A 329 9.67 -6.48 37.51
N ALA A 330 9.41 -5.88 36.33
CA ALA A 330 8.06 -5.78 35.79
C ALA A 330 7.46 -7.18 35.59
N THR A 331 6.19 -7.32 35.97
CA THR A 331 5.41 -8.55 35.84
C THR A 331 4.25 -8.34 34.87
N ASP A 332 4.01 -9.33 34.02
CA ASP A 332 2.80 -9.38 33.20
C ASP A 332 1.53 -9.69 34.02
N ASN A 333 0.36 -9.76 33.37
CA ASN A 333 -0.93 -9.99 34.03
C ASN A 333 -1.05 -11.35 34.73
N VAL A 334 -0.12 -12.29 34.47
CA VAL A 334 -0.05 -13.60 35.13
C VAL A 334 1.02 -13.60 36.25
N GLY A 335 1.63 -12.45 36.53
CA GLY A 335 2.71 -12.32 37.50
C GLY A 335 4.06 -12.83 36.99
N ALA A 336 4.19 -13.11 35.69
CA ALA A 336 5.43 -13.60 35.11
C ALA A 336 6.35 -12.45 34.72
N ARG A 337 7.64 -12.57 35.04
CA ARG A 337 8.69 -11.64 34.66
C ARG A 337 9.32 -12.08 33.34
N ALA A 338 10.08 -11.20 32.70
CA ALA A 338 10.86 -11.55 31.51
C ALA A 338 11.75 -12.80 31.73
N LEU A 339 12.41 -12.90 32.89
CA LEU A 339 13.19 -14.08 33.29
C LEU A 339 12.36 -15.36 33.31
N HIS A 340 11.12 -15.31 33.83
CA HIS A 340 10.20 -16.45 33.86
C HIS A 340 9.80 -16.87 32.45
N LYS A 341 9.58 -15.91 31.53
CA LYS A 341 9.28 -16.20 30.12
C LYS A 341 10.43 -16.88 29.40
N ALA A 342 11.67 -16.40 29.61
CA ALA A 342 12.86 -17.04 29.04
C ALA A 342 13.05 -18.47 29.56
N ALA A 343 12.87 -18.69 30.87
CA ALA A 343 12.97 -20.01 31.49
C ALA A 343 11.90 -20.97 30.97
N ALA A 344 10.64 -20.52 30.89
CA ALA A 344 9.53 -21.33 30.36
C ALA A 344 9.71 -21.69 28.87
N SER A 345 10.40 -20.84 28.12
CA SER A 345 10.68 -21.04 26.69
C SER A 345 12.00 -21.79 26.42
N GLY A 346 12.77 -22.13 27.46
CA GLY A 346 14.02 -22.88 27.35
C GLY A 346 15.27 -22.07 26.97
N HIS A 347 15.19 -20.74 26.99
CA HIS A 347 16.28 -19.84 26.57
C HIS A 347 17.28 -19.58 27.71
N LEU A 348 18.10 -20.59 28.01
CA LEU A 348 19.00 -20.60 29.17
C LEU A 348 20.04 -19.47 29.18
N ASP A 349 20.54 -19.10 28.00
CA ASP A 349 21.49 -17.98 27.83
C ASP A 349 20.88 -16.64 28.25
N ILE A 350 19.60 -16.42 27.92
CA ILE A 350 18.85 -15.25 28.33
C ILE A 350 18.54 -15.28 29.82
N VAL A 351 18.20 -16.46 30.37
CA VAL A 351 17.99 -16.62 31.81
C VAL A 351 19.23 -16.20 32.59
N ARG A 352 20.41 -16.67 32.17
CA ARG A 352 21.70 -16.27 32.77
C ARG A 352 21.92 -14.77 32.65
N LEU A 353 21.76 -14.22 31.44
CA LEU A 353 21.95 -12.79 31.19
C LEU A 353 21.09 -11.90 32.09
N LEU A 354 19.80 -12.22 32.21
CA LEU A 354 18.87 -11.44 33.04
C LEU A 354 19.14 -11.64 34.54
N ALA A 355 19.45 -12.86 34.99
CA ALA A 355 19.80 -13.12 36.38
C ALA A 355 21.05 -12.35 36.82
N ASP A 356 22.08 -12.28 35.97
CA ASP A 356 23.31 -11.54 36.25
C ASP A 356 23.05 -10.03 36.41
N GLN A 357 22.14 -9.46 35.62
CA GLN A 357 21.75 -8.05 35.74
C GLN A 357 21.00 -7.78 37.06
N ASN A 358 20.10 -8.67 37.46
CA ASN A 358 19.40 -8.58 38.75
C ASN A 358 20.35 -8.63 39.96
N CYS A 359 21.41 -9.44 39.89
CA CYS A 359 22.42 -9.50 40.95
C CYS A 359 23.28 -8.23 41.07
N ASN A 360 23.46 -7.48 39.97
CA ASN A 360 24.21 -6.22 39.99
C ASN A 360 23.41 -5.04 40.56
N ILE A 361 22.08 -5.07 40.49
CA ILE A 361 21.20 -3.98 41.01
C ILE A 361 20.98 -4.10 42.53
N MET A 362 21.06 -5.31 43.09
CA MET A 362 20.83 -5.59 44.52
C MET A 362 22.09 -5.46 45.40
N ARG A 363 23.23 -5.03 44.83
CA ARG A 363 24.47 -4.72 45.53
C ARG A 363 24.64 -3.21 45.64
#